data_AF-A0A925RCU4-F1
#
_entry.id   AF-A0A925RCU4-F1
#
_cell.length_a   1.000
_cell.length_b   1.000
_cell.length_c   1.000
_cell.angle_alpha   90.00
_cell.angle_beta   90.00
_cell.angle_gamma   90.00
#
_symmetry.space_group_name_H-M   'P 1'
#
loop_
_entity.id
_entity.type
_entity.pdbx_description
1 polymer ?
#
loop_
_entity_poly.entity_id
_entity_poly.type
_entity_poly.pdbx_seq_one_letter_code
_entity_poly.pdbx_strand_id
1 'polypeptide(L)'
;MGSAEETEPDILGAVPPEPAIDARAQQLAKLVERSQKLMSHAWMIRTFVKHSDEVEDFPQLNEMARTIFDVFRAVETQIHDPAGYFKTVRKKLSKLQAAAEQFAKDAWHASTHTNFQQAVIASRFLGEQLSEVLAEAESLLPKPVAPPKITLPHKAAPPLSDRQGTTE
;
A
#
# COMPACT_ATOMS: atom_id res chain seq x y z
N MET A 1 75.18 -14.08 9.81
CA MET A 1 74.52 -12.78 9.99
C MET A 1 73.48 -12.66 8.90
N GLY A 2 72.18 -12.87 9.15
CA GLY A 2 71.23 -11.95 9.80
C GLY A 2 70.36 -11.36 8.68
N SER A 3 69.19 -11.94 8.37
CA SER A 3 67.86 -11.65 8.94
C SER A 3 67.20 -10.38 8.41
N ALA A 4 66.08 -10.57 7.71
CA ALA A 4 64.87 -9.72 7.51
C ALA A 4 64.29 -10.16 6.15
N GLU A 5 63.28 -11.03 6.03
CA GLU A 5 61.91 -10.98 6.57
C GLU A 5 61.25 -9.62 6.35
N GLU A 6 60.85 -9.37 5.11
CA GLU A 6 59.77 -8.44 4.78
C GLU A 6 58.56 -9.27 4.36
N THR A 7 57.66 -9.46 5.31
CA THR A 7 56.30 -9.94 5.11
C THR A 7 55.52 -8.88 4.34
N GLU A 8 55.14 -9.18 3.10
CA GLU A 8 54.10 -8.43 2.40
C GLU A 8 52.80 -8.52 3.21
N PRO A 9 52.16 -7.40 3.59
CA PRO A 9 50.83 -7.48 4.15
C PRO A 9 49.88 -7.86 3.02
N ASP A 10 49.35 -9.07 3.14
CA ASP A 10 48.16 -9.55 2.46
C ASP A 10 46.98 -8.65 2.84
N ILE A 11 46.79 -7.56 2.11
CA ILE A 11 45.59 -6.72 2.20
C ILE A 11 44.51 -7.40 1.37
N LEU A 12 44.10 -8.60 1.83
CA LEU A 12 42.84 -9.22 1.45
C LEU A 12 41.75 -8.18 1.66
N GLY A 13 41.35 -7.56 0.55
CA GLY A 13 40.19 -6.70 0.45
C GLY A 13 38.94 -7.51 0.73
N ALA A 14 38.67 -7.75 2.02
CA ALA A 14 37.32 -8.00 2.47
C ALA A 14 36.54 -6.70 2.21
N VAL A 15 35.89 -6.64 1.05
CA VAL A 15 34.82 -5.67 0.81
C VAL A 15 33.89 -5.80 2.03
N PRO A 16 33.69 -4.74 2.82
CA PRO A 16 32.81 -4.83 3.99
C PRO A 16 31.43 -5.31 3.51
N PRO A 17 30.73 -6.17 4.28
CA PRO A 17 29.42 -6.63 3.88
C PRO A 17 28.55 -5.39 3.62
N GLU A 18 28.10 -5.25 2.37
CA GLU A 18 27.19 -4.19 1.96
C GLU A 18 26.03 -4.19 2.98
N PRO A 19 25.79 -3.06 3.68
CA PRO A 19 25.06 -3.10 4.93
C PRO A 19 23.61 -3.49 4.64
N ALA A 20 23.09 -4.52 5.30
CA ALA A 20 21.77 -5.13 5.07
C ALA A 20 20.56 -4.15 4.96
N ILE A 21 20.72 -2.89 5.39
CA ILE A 21 19.78 -1.79 5.19
C ILE A 21 19.60 -1.49 3.70
N ASP A 22 20.68 -1.44 2.92
CA ASP A 22 20.61 -1.16 1.48
C ASP A 22 19.92 -2.31 0.73
N ALA A 23 20.27 -3.56 1.06
CA ALA A 23 19.60 -4.74 0.51
C ALA A 23 18.08 -4.75 0.78
N ARG A 24 17.64 -4.37 1.98
CA ARG A 24 16.21 -4.25 2.33
C ARG A 24 15.53 -3.12 1.55
N ALA A 25 16.17 -1.96 1.43
CA ALA A 25 15.65 -0.84 0.67
C ALA A 25 15.48 -1.21 -0.82
N GLN A 26 16.47 -1.89 -1.40
CA GLN A 26 16.41 -2.41 -2.77
C GLN A 26 15.28 -3.44 -2.94
N GLN A 27 15.07 -4.35 -1.97
CA GLN A 27 13.95 -5.29 -2.00
C GLN A 27 12.59 -4.57 -1.98
N LEU A 28 12.42 -3.58 -1.11
CA LEU A 28 11.21 -2.76 -1.07
C LEU A 28 10.96 -2.03 -2.39
N ALA A 29 12.01 -1.48 -3.02
CA ALA A 29 11.90 -0.85 -4.34
C ALA A 29 11.43 -1.84 -5.42
N LYS A 30 11.94 -3.08 -5.41
CA LYS A 30 11.48 -4.15 -6.32
C LYS A 30 10.01 -4.50 -6.11
N LEU A 31 9.52 -4.48 -4.86
CA LEU A 31 8.11 -4.71 -4.56
C LEU A 31 7.23 -3.55 -5.04
N VAL A 32 7.70 -2.31 -4.94
CA VAL A 32 7.02 -1.16 -5.55
C VAL A 32 6.93 -1.34 -7.06
N GLU A 33 8.02 -1.72 -7.73
CA GLU A 33 8.03 -2.00 -9.17
C GLU A 33 7.04 -3.12 -9.56
N ARG A 34 7.03 -4.23 -8.80
CA ARG A 34 6.06 -5.32 -9.00
C ARG A 34 4.63 -4.82 -8.83
N SER A 35 4.36 -3.99 -7.82
CA SER A 35 3.05 -3.37 -7.62
C SER A 35 2.65 -2.46 -8.79
N GLN A 36 3.58 -1.68 -9.33
CA GLN A 36 3.33 -0.83 -10.51
C GLN A 36 2.99 -1.66 -11.76
N LYS A 37 3.64 -2.80 -11.96
CA LYS A 37 3.29 -3.75 -13.03
C LYS A 37 1.87 -4.31 -12.85
N LEU A 38 1.46 -4.64 -11.63
CA LEU A 38 0.08 -5.04 -11.35
C LEU A 38 -0.92 -3.91 -11.65
N MET A 39 -0.58 -2.68 -11.28
CA MET A 39 -1.43 -1.51 -11.55
C MET A 39 -1.59 -1.21 -13.05
N SER A 40 -0.60 -1.52 -13.89
CA SER A 40 -0.74 -1.36 -15.34
C SER A 40 -1.82 -2.31 -15.91
N HIS A 41 -1.92 -3.54 -15.40
CA HIS A 41 -3.01 -4.46 -15.75
C HIS A 41 -4.37 -3.95 -15.26
N ALA A 42 -4.43 -3.36 -14.07
CA ALA A 42 -5.63 -2.69 -13.58
C ALA A 42 -6.10 -1.58 -14.55
N TRP A 43 -5.15 -0.84 -15.13
CA TRP A 43 -5.47 0.22 -16.10
C TRP A 43 -6.15 -0.32 -17.36
N MET A 44 -5.83 -1.54 -17.79
CA MET A 44 -6.51 -2.21 -18.90
C MET A 44 -7.97 -2.51 -18.57
N ILE A 45 -8.25 -3.01 -17.37
CA ILE A 45 -9.63 -3.24 -16.89
C ILE A 45 -10.40 -1.94 -16.89
N ARG A 46 -9.83 -0.87 -16.30
CA ARG A 46 -10.46 0.46 -16.28
C ARG A 46 -10.78 0.96 -17.70
N THR A 47 -9.82 0.83 -18.61
CA THR A 47 -9.96 1.31 -19.99
C THR A 47 -11.05 0.53 -20.71
N PHE A 48 -11.08 -0.80 -20.57
CA PHE A 48 -12.13 -1.64 -21.11
C PHE A 48 -13.52 -1.22 -20.59
N VAL A 49 -13.72 -1.21 -19.27
CA VAL A 49 -15.02 -0.93 -18.65
C VAL A 49 -15.54 0.47 -18.99
N LYS A 50 -14.66 1.47 -19.07
CA LYS A 50 -15.07 2.84 -19.37
C LYS A 50 -15.58 3.01 -20.81
N HIS A 51 -15.13 2.15 -21.73
CA HIS A 51 -15.47 2.25 -23.16
C HIS A 51 -16.30 1.07 -23.66
N SER A 52 -16.83 0.24 -22.75
CA SER A 52 -17.81 -0.79 -23.09
C SER A 52 -19.18 -0.15 -23.26
N ASP A 53 -19.91 -0.50 -24.31
CA ASP A 53 -21.26 0.02 -24.57
C ASP A 53 -22.22 -0.35 -23.41
N GLU A 54 -21.99 -1.49 -22.74
CA GLU A 54 -22.81 -1.92 -21.60
C GLU A 54 -22.78 -0.96 -20.41
N VAL A 55 -21.82 -0.03 -20.34
CA VAL A 55 -21.76 0.96 -19.27
C VAL A 55 -22.89 1.99 -19.34
N GLU A 56 -23.50 2.18 -20.52
CA GLU A 56 -24.64 3.09 -20.70
C GLU A 56 -25.89 2.55 -20.01
N ASP A 57 -26.15 1.25 -20.16
CA ASP A 57 -27.29 0.56 -19.55
C ASP A 57 -27.00 0.09 -18.12
N PHE A 58 -25.72 -0.16 -17.80
CA PHE A 58 -25.26 -0.65 -16.49
C PHE A 58 -24.20 0.29 -15.87
N PRO A 59 -24.59 1.50 -15.44
CA PRO A 59 -23.66 2.53 -14.93
C PRO A 59 -22.90 2.10 -13.67
N GLN A 60 -23.39 1.09 -12.94
CA GLN A 60 -22.70 0.50 -11.79
C GLN A 60 -21.33 -0.11 -12.14
N LEU A 61 -21.14 -0.57 -13.39
CA LEU A 61 -19.84 -1.08 -13.87
C LEU A 61 -18.72 -0.04 -13.70
N ASN A 62 -19.04 1.26 -13.84
CA ASN A 62 -18.07 2.34 -13.68
C ASN A 62 -17.48 2.42 -12.26
N GLU A 63 -18.08 1.82 -11.23
CA GLU A 63 -17.51 1.81 -9.88
C GLU A 63 -16.13 1.15 -9.86
N MET A 64 -15.94 0.08 -10.64
CA MET A 64 -14.63 -0.57 -10.76
C MET A 64 -13.60 0.35 -11.42
N ALA A 65 -13.98 0.97 -12.53
CA ALA A 65 -13.12 1.91 -13.26
C ALA A 65 -12.72 3.13 -12.41
N ARG A 66 -13.66 3.67 -11.63
CA ARG A 66 -13.43 4.77 -10.69
C ARG A 66 -12.53 4.35 -9.53
N THR A 67 -12.78 3.17 -8.95
CA THR A 67 -11.94 2.65 -7.87
C THR A 67 -10.50 2.42 -8.33
N ILE A 68 -10.27 1.83 -9.50
CA ILE A 68 -8.92 1.66 -10.07
C ILE A 68 -8.22 3.01 -10.23
N PHE A 69 -8.93 4.01 -10.78
CA PHE A 69 -8.38 5.36 -10.94
C PHE A 69 -7.94 5.97 -9.60
N ASP A 70 -8.81 5.91 -8.58
CA ASP A 70 -8.53 6.46 -7.26
C ASP A 70 -7.34 5.78 -6.58
N VAL A 71 -7.23 4.45 -6.70
CA VAL A 71 -6.09 3.70 -6.15
C VAL A 71 -4.81 4.11 -6.87
N PHE A 72 -4.82 4.12 -8.20
CA PHE A 72 -3.63 4.46 -9.00
C PHE A 72 -3.12 5.87 -8.70
N ARG A 73 -4.03 6.85 -8.61
CA ARG A 73 -3.68 8.23 -8.24
C ARG A 73 -3.12 8.35 -6.84
N ALA A 74 -3.61 7.55 -5.89
CA ALA A 74 -3.11 7.59 -4.53
C ALA A 74 -1.68 7.01 -4.41
N VAL A 75 -1.35 5.97 -5.16
CA VAL A 75 -0.06 5.27 -5.04
C VAL A 75 1.05 5.90 -5.89
N GLU A 76 0.71 6.54 -7.02
CA GLU A 76 1.70 7.17 -7.91
C GLU A 76 2.52 8.26 -7.20
N THR A 77 1.90 9.01 -6.28
CA THR A 77 2.61 10.08 -5.55
C THR A 77 3.63 9.54 -4.53
N GLN A 78 3.71 8.23 -4.33
CA GLN A 78 4.52 7.58 -3.29
C GLN A 78 5.58 6.63 -3.86
N ILE A 79 5.81 6.61 -5.18
CA ILE A 79 6.71 5.62 -5.83
C ILE A 79 8.13 5.64 -5.25
N HIS A 80 8.61 6.81 -4.81
CA HIS A 80 9.95 6.99 -4.22
C HIS A 80 10.00 6.81 -2.70
N ASP A 81 8.86 6.56 -2.04
CA ASP A 81 8.76 6.25 -0.61
C ASP A 81 8.05 4.89 -0.43
N PRO A 82 8.79 3.76 -0.42
CA PRO A 82 8.17 2.44 -0.29
C PRO A 82 7.31 2.28 0.96
N ALA A 83 7.66 2.92 2.08
CA ALA A 83 6.88 2.84 3.31
C ALA A 83 5.54 3.58 3.17
N GLY A 84 5.55 4.80 2.62
CA GLY A 84 4.37 5.57 2.28
C GLY A 84 3.50 4.89 1.21
N TYR A 85 4.15 4.27 0.22
CA TYR A 85 3.51 3.51 -0.86
C TYR A 85 2.67 2.36 -0.29
N PHE A 86 3.30 1.45 0.46
CA PHE A 86 2.60 0.27 0.99
C PHE A 86 1.58 0.62 2.09
N LYS A 87 1.80 1.72 2.83
CA LYS A 87 0.76 2.27 3.72
C LYS A 87 -0.49 2.71 2.94
N THR A 88 -0.29 3.28 1.75
CA THR A 88 -1.39 3.72 0.88
C THR A 88 -2.08 2.53 0.22
N VAL A 89 -1.31 1.56 -0.30
CA VAL A 89 -1.84 0.29 -0.82
C VAL A 89 -2.72 -0.39 0.22
N ARG A 90 -2.24 -0.58 1.46
CA ARG A 90 -3.02 -1.18 2.56
C ARG A 90 -4.38 -0.52 2.77
N LYS A 91 -4.41 0.81 2.80
CA LYS A 91 -5.66 1.58 3.00
C LYS A 91 -6.66 1.41 1.86
N LYS A 92 -6.17 1.15 0.65
CA LYS A 92 -6.98 1.09 -0.58
C LYS A 92 -7.36 -0.33 -0.98
N LEU A 93 -6.59 -1.33 -0.53
CA LEU A 93 -6.73 -2.73 -0.92
C LEU A 93 -8.12 -3.29 -0.63
N SER A 94 -8.66 -3.05 0.57
CA SER A 94 -10.00 -3.55 0.94
C SER A 94 -11.09 -2.97 0.05
N LYS A 95 -11.01 -1.68 -0.31
CA LYS A 95 -11.96 -1.04 -1.25
C LYS A 95 -11.81 -1.63 -2.65
N LEU A 96 -10.59 -1.87 -3.12
CA LEU A 96 -10.33 -2.47 -4.43
C LEU A 96 -10.91 -3.89 -4.53
N GLN A 97 -10.69 -4.72 -3.50
CA GLN A 97 -11.23 -6.08 -3.42
C GLN A 97 -12.76 -6.07 -3.38
N ALA A 98 -13.36 -5.19 -2.58
CA ALA A 98 -14.82 -5.03 -2.53
C ALA A 98 -15.40 -4.59 -3.89
N ALA A 99 -14.72 -3.66 -4.59
CA ALA A 99 -15.12 -3.24 -5.92
C ALA A 99 -15.02 -4.38 -6.95
N ALA A 100 -13.98 -5.21 -6.88
CA ALA A 100 -13.84 -6.38 -7.75
C ALA A 100 -14.98 -7.40 -7.53
N GLU A 101 -15.37 -7.66 -6.27
CA GLU A 101 -16.49 -8.55 -5.97
C GLU A 101 -17.83 -7.99 -6.41
N GLN A 102 -18.04 -6.68 -6.27
CA GLN A 102 -19.25 -6.04 -6.78
C GLN A 102 -19.29 -6.05 -8.31
N PHE A 103 -18.15 -5.72 -8.95
CA PHE A 103 -17.99 -5.81 -10.40
C PHE A 103 -18.29 -7.20 -10.94
N ALA A 104 -17.90 -8.27 -10.24
CA ALA A 104 -18.23 -9.64 -10.63
C ALA A 104 -19.74 -9.90 -10.70
N LYS A 105 -20.52 -9.33 -9.76
CA LYS A 105 -21.98 -9.44 -9.77
C LYS A 105 -22.58 -8.60 -10.89
N ASP A 106 -22.12 -7.36 -11.03
CA ASP A 106 -22.67 -6.41 -11.99
C ASP A 106 -22.38 -6.82 -13.44
N ALA A 107 -21.14 -7.26 -13.71
CA ALA A 107 -20.71 -7.72 -15.02
C ALA A 107 -21.57 -8.89 -15.54
N TRP A 108 -21.96 -9.82 -14.68
CA TRP A 108 -22.82 -10.94 -15.06
C TRP A 108 -24.21 -10.50 -15.51
N HIS A 109 -24.77 -9.46 -14.88
CA HIS A 109 -26.06 -8.90 -15.28
C HIS A 109 -25.96 -8.04 -16.55
N ALA A 110 -24.80 -7.42 -16.76
CA ALA A 110 -24.56 -6.56 -17.92
C ALA A 110 -24.27 -7.34 -19.20
N SER A 111 -23.43 -8.37 -19.12
CA SER A 111 -22.90 -9.04 -20.32
C SER A 111 -22.37 -10.44 -20.03
N THR A 112 -22.62 -11.37 -20.95
CA THR A 112 -22.02 -12.72 -20.92
C THR A 112 -20.79 -12.83 -21.82
N HIS A 113 -20.36 -11.73 -22.45
CA HIS A 113 -19.19 -11.71 -23.32
C HIS A 113 -17.90 -12.07 -22.57
N THR A 114 -17.01 -12.76 -23.27
CA THR A 114 -15.72 -13.21 -22.72
C THR A 114 -14.89 -12.07 -22.13
N ASN A 115 -14.95 -10.86 -22.69
CA ASN A 115 -14.22 -9.70 -22.17
C ASN A 115 -14.63 -9.37 -20.72
N PHE A 116 -15.92 -9.41 -20.38
CA PHE A 116 -16.39 -9.19 -19.01
C PHE A 116 -15.97 -10.32 -18.09
N GLN A 117 -16.06 -11.58 -18.54
CA GLN A 117 -15.60 -12.73 -17.76
C GLN A 117 -14.10 -12.61 -17.42
N GLN A 118 -13.27 -12.25 -18.40
CA GLN A 118 -11.83 -12.06 -18.20
C GLN A 118 -11.53 -10.82 -17.34
N ALA A 119 -12.28 -9.73 -17.49
CA ALA A 119 -12.13 -8.55 -16.64
C ALA A 119 -12.44 -8.87 -15.17
N VAL A 120 -13.47 -9.69 -14.90
CA VAL A 120 -13.81 -10.16 -13.55
C VAL A 120 -12.67 -10.99 -12.97
N ILE A 121 -12.17 -12.00 -13.71
CA ILE A 121 -11.03 -12.83 -13.27
C ILE A 121 -9.81 -11.96 -12.97
N ALA A 122 -9.44 -11.07 -13.90
CA ALA A 122 -8.30 -10.18 -13.74
C ALA A 122 -8.45 -9.21 -12.55
N SER A 123 -9.66 -8.70 -12.29
CA SER A 123 -9.92 -7.78 -11.18
C SER A 123 -9.75 -8.43 -9.81
N ARG A 124 -10.16 -9.69 -9.66
CA ARG A 124 -9.97 -10.48 -8.43
C ARG A 124 -8.51 -10.83 -8.22
N PHE A 125 -7.87 -11.33 -9.27
CA PHE A 125 -6.46 -11.68 -9.27
C PHE A 125 -5.57 -10.47 -8.91
N LEU A 126 -5.90 -9.27 -9.39
CA LEU A 126 -5.23 -8.04 -9.00
C LEU A 126 -5.27 -7.81 -7.47
N GLY A 127 -6.44 -8.01 -6.86
CA GLY A 127 -6.62 -7.86 -5.41
C GLY A 127 -5.82 -8.88 -4.60
N GLU A 128 -5.77 -10.13 -5.08
CA GLU A 128 -4.96 -11.20 -4.48
C GLU A 128 -3.46 -10.86 -4.58
N GLN A 129 -2.97 -10.56 -5.77
CA GLN A 129 -1.55 -10.28 -6.00
C GLN A 129 -1.07 -9.03 -5.25
N LEU A 130 -1.89 -7.97 -5.16
CA LEU A 130 -1.53 -6.80 -4.35
C LEU A 130 -1.51 -7.12 -2.86
N SER A 131 -2.36 -8.02 -2.39
CA SER A 131 -2.33 -8.50 -0.99
C SER A 131 -1.04 -9.24 -0.69
N GLU A 132 -0.57 -10.10 -1.60
CA GLU A 132 0.71 -10.82 -1.44
C GLU A 132 1.89 -9.87 -1.40
N VAL A 133 1.97 -8.93 -2.36
CA VAL A 133 3.06 -7.94 -2.40
C VAL A 133 3.05 -7.07 -1.16
N LEU A 134 1.86 -6.70 -0.65
CA LEU A 134 1.73 -5.95 0.58
C LEU A 134 2.24 -6.74 1.79
N ALA A 135 1.87 -8.02 1.91
CA ALA A 135 2.33 -8.87 3.00
C ALA A 135 3.85 -9.06 2.99
N GLU A 136 4.45 -9.24 1.81
CA GLU A 136 5.90 -9.30 1.64
C GLU A 136 6.56 -7.98 2.07
N ALA A 137 6.02 -6.84 1.64
CA ALA A 137 6.53 -5.53 2.04
C ALA A 137 6.41 -5.28 3.55
N GLU A 138 5.31 -5.72 4.17
CA GLU A 138 5.11 -5.61 5.63
C GLU A 138 6.13 -6.41 6.44
N SER A 139 6.59 -7.55 5.91
CA SER A 139 7.64 -8.34 6.55
C SER A 139 9.00 -7.64 6.53
N LEU A 140 9.23 -6.77 5.53
CA LEU A 140 10.46 -6.00 5.36
C LEU A 140 10.41 -4.65 6.07
N LEU A 141 9.24 -4.04 6.20
CA LEU A 141 9.08 -2.75 6.86
C LEU A 141 9.26 -2.88 8.38
N PRO A 142 9.94 -1.91 9.03
CA PRO A 142 10.06 -1.91 10.48
C PRO A 142 8.68 -1.81 11.12
N LYS A 143 8.43 -2.63 12.15
CA LYS A 143 7.19 -2.53 12.94
C LYS A 143 7.09 -1.12 13.52
N PRO A 144 5.92 -0.45 13.45
CA PRO A 144 5.75 0.83 14.09
C PRO A 144 6.02 0.68 15.58
N VAL A 145 7.05 1.38 16.08
CA VAL A 145 7.28 1.51 17.52
C VAL A 145 6.09 2.32 18.05
N ALA A 146 5.28 1.72 18.92
CA ALA A 146 4.14 2.42 19.51
C ALA A 146 4.64 3.69 20.21
N PRO A 147 4.02 4.86 19.99
CA PRO A 147 4.40 6.06 20.72
C PRO A 147 4.20 5.82 22.23
N PRO A 148 5.10 6.32 23.08
CA PRO A 148 4.93 6.21 24.52
C PRO A 148 3.58 6.81 24.91
N LYS A 149 2.80 6.08 25.72
CA LYS A 149 1.54 6.59 26.27
C LYS A 149 1.86 7.77 27.19
N ILE A 150 1.74 9.00 26.68
CA ILE A 150 1.82 10.20 27.50
C ILE A 150 0.48 10.32 28.22
N THR A 151 0.42 9.87 29.46
CA THR A 151 -0.72 10.12 30.35
C THR A 151 -0.65 11.58 30.79
N LEU A 152 -1.48 12.44 30.20
CA LEU A 152 -1.67 13.82 30.67
C LEU A 152 -2.36 13.78 32.05
N PRO A 153 -1.85 14.52 33.07
CA PRO A 153 -2.53 14.62 34.35
C PRO A 153 -3.89 15.28 34.17
N HIS A 154 -4.94 14.64 34.70
CA HIS A 154 -6.30 15.16 34.67
C HIS A 154 -6.33 16.49 35.46
N LYS A 155 -6.74 17.58 34.80
CA LYS A 155 -6.96 18.88 35.45
C LYS A 155 -8.00 18.71 36.57
N ALA A 156 -7.61 18.98 37.81
CA ALA A 156 -8.51 18.93 38.97
C ALA A 156 -9.71 19.86 38.74
N ALA A 157 -10.90 19.40 39.13
CA ALA A 157 -12.12 20.17 39.04
C ALA A 157 -11.98 21.47 39.86
N PRO A 158 -12.47 22.61 39.34
CA PRO A 158 -12.41 23.86 40.08
C PRO A 158 -13.30 23.77 41.33
N PRO A 159 -12.87 24.35 42.47
CA PRO A 159 -13.67 24.34 43.69
C PRO A 159 -14.96 25.14 43.49
N LEU A 160 -16.06 24.61 44.03
CA LEU A 160 -17.37 25.27 44.08
C LEU A 160 -17.21 26.59 44.84
N SER A 161 -17.42 27.71 44.17
CA SER A 161 -17.48 29.02 44.80
C SER A 161 -18.76 29.11 45.64
N ASP A 162 -18.60 29.29 46.95
CA ASP A 162 -19.68 29.63 47.87
C ASP A 162 -20.43 30.87 47.37
N ARG A 163 -21.71 30.71 47.06
CA ARG A 163 -22.61 31.85 46.85
C ARG A 163 -22.90 32.49 48.20
N GLN A 164 -22.12 33.51 48.54
CA GLN A 164 -22.56 34.50 49.52
C GLN A 164 -23.62 35.40 48.85
N GLY A 165 -24.88 35.15 49.17
CA GLY A 165 -25.97 36.08 48.94
C GLY A 165 -26.20 36.88 50.22
N THR A 166 -25.76 38.12 50.21
CA THR A 166 -26.12 39.16 51.19
C THR A 166 -27.54 39.67 50.93
N THR A 167 -28.34 39.68 52.01
CA THR A 167 -29.39 40.66 52.40
C THR A 167 -30.02 41.55 51.32
N GLU A 168 -31.35 41.48 51.18
CA GLU A 168 -32.34 42.38 51.80
C GLU A 168 -33.76 41.80 51.66
#